data_AF-A0A1F8C202-F1
#
_entry.id   AF-A0A1F8C202-F1
#
_cell.length_a   1.000
_cell.length_b   1.000
_cell.length_c   1.000
_cell.angle_alpha   90.00
_cell.angle_beta   90.00
_cell.angle_gamma   90.00
#
_symmetry.space_group_name_H-M   'P 1'
#
loop_
_entity.id
_entity.type
_entity.pdbx_description
1 polymer ?
#
loop_
_entity_poly.entity_id
_entity_poly.type
_entity_poly.pdbx_seq_one_letter_code
_entity_poly.pdbx_strand_id
1 'polypeptide(L)' 'MLASSATVWSVAKIFALFGLGVYIIFAFVIVRQVAIMVKTLEVGFELPIRLISLAHLLFAIGIFIFALMVL' A
#
# COMPACT_ATOMS: atom_id res chain seq x y z
N MET A 1 7.16 29.76 18.74
CA MET A 1 7.92 28.70 19.44
C MET A 1 7.94 27.50 18.51
N LEU A 2 8.99 27.37 17.69
CA LEU A 2 9.09 26.27 16.74
C LEU A 2 9.35 24.98 17.52
N ALA A 3 8.58 23.93 17.26
CA ALA A 3 8.81 22.62 17.84
C ALA A 3 10.26 22.18 17.55
N SER A 4 10.93 21.55 18.52
CA SER A 4 12.27 21.02 18.32
C SER A 4 12.28 20.05 17.13
N SER A 5 13.40 19.96 16.41
CA SER A 5 13.56 19.07 15.26
C SER A 5 13.16 17.62 15.56
N ALA A 6 13.44 17.15 16.78
CA ALA A 6 13.04 15.83 17.26
C ALA A 6 11.50 15.65 17.27
N THR A 7 10.75 16.64 17.76
CA THR A 7 9.28 16.59 17.81
C THR A 7 8.68 16.58 16.41
N VAL A 8 9.24 17.38 15.49
CA VAL A 8 8.79 17.40 14.08
C VAL A 8 8.97 16.02 13.44
N TRP A 9 10.12 15.36 13.68
CA TRP A 9 10.40 14.05 13.12
C TRP A 9 9.48 12.95 13.68
N SER A 10 9.20 12.96 14.99
CA SER A 10 8.25 12.01 15.60
C SER A 10 6.85 12.10 15.00
N VAL A 11 6.36 13.33 14.77
CA VAL A 11 5.05 13.54 14.13
C VAL A 11 5.05 13.02 12.69
N ALA A 12 6.11 13.32 11.91
CA ALA A 12 6.24 12.85 10.53
C ALA A 12 6.18 11.32 10.42
N LYS A 13 6.85 10.60 11.32
CA LYS A 13 6.81 9.12 11.36
C LYS A 13 5.39 8.58 11.55
N ILE A 14 4.63 9.16 12.48
CA ILE A 14 3.24 8.75 12.76
C ILE A 14 2.37 8.95 11.52
N PHE A 15 2.47 10.10 10.85
CA PHE A 15 1.72 10.38 9.63
C PHE A 15 2.14 9.46 8.48
N ALA A 16 3.44 9.15 8.34
CA ALA A 16 3.93 8.21 7.33
C ALA A 16 3.38 6.80 7.55
N LEU A 17 3.42 6.29 8.78
CA LEU A 17 2.84 4.99 9.13
C LEU A 17 1.33 4.97 8.91
N PHE A 18 0.61 6.03 9.31
CA PHE A 18 -0.82 6.14 9.05
C PHE A 18 -1.15 6.10 7.55
N GLY A 19 -0.42 6.90 6.75
CA GLY A 19 -0.58 6.92 5.29
C GLY A 19 -0.31 5.57 4.63
N LEU A 20 0.74 4.86 5.05
CA LEU A 20 1.03 3.51 4.58
C LEU A 20 -0.06 2.50 4.99
N GLY A 21 -0.62 2.63 6.20
CA GLY A 21 -1.76 1.81 6.63
C GLY A 21 -2.99 2.01 5.74
N VAL A 22 -3.34 3.25 5.42
CA VAL A 22 -4.41 3.57 4.46
C VAL A 22 -4.07 3.03 3.06
N TYR A 23 -2.80 3.09 2.65
CA TYR A 23 -2.35 2.56 1.37
C TYR A 23 -2.57 1.05 1.23
N ILE A 24 -2.43 0.28 2.31
CA ILE A 24 -2.76 -1.17 2.30
C ILE A 24 -4.25 -1.38 2.00
N ILE A 25 -5.13 -0.59 2.61
CA ILE A 25 -6.58 -0.65 2.34
C ILE A 25 -6.85 -0.36 0.87
N PHE A 26 -6.20 0.67 0.31
CA PHE A 26 -6.26 0.98 -1.11
C PHE A 26 -5.78 -0.20 -1.97
N ALA A 27 -4.61 -0.77 -1.68
CA ALA A 27 -4.06 -1.91 -2.42
C ALA A 27 -5.00 -3.13 -2.38
N PHE A 28 -5.65 -3.38 -1.24
CA PHE A 28 -6.67 -4.43 -1.13
C PHE A 28 -7.89 -4.16 -2.02
N VAL A 29 -8.37 -2.91 -2.05
CA VAL A 29 -9.44 -2.49 -2.96
C VAL A 29 -9.03 -2.72 -4.41
N ILE A 30 -7.79 -2.42 -4.80
CA ILE A 30 -7.28 -2.67 -6.15
C ILE A 30 -7.34 -4.15 -6.53
N VAL A 31 -6.96 -5.07 -5.63
CA VAL A 31 -7.10 -6.52 -5.88
C VAL A 31 -8.54 -6.89 -6.18
N ARG A 32 -9.50 -6.37 -5.40
CA ARG A 32 -10.93 -6.56 -5.67
C ARG A 32 -11.36 -6.00 -7.02
N GLN A 33 -10.90 -4.80 -7.38
CA GLN A 33 -11.26 -4.17 -8.66
C GLN A 33 -10.69 -4.93 -9.85
N VAL A 34 -9.45 -5.39 -9.76
CA VAL A 34 -8.82 -6.25 -10.77
C VAL A 34 -9.63 -7.53 -10.94
N ALA A 35 -10.04 -8.18 -9.84
CA ALA A 35 -10.85 -9.40 -9.89
C ALA A 35 -12.23 -9.22 -10.54
N ILE A 36 -12.79 -8.01 -10.53
CA ILE A 36 -14.04 -7.67 -11.23
C ILE A 36 -13.75 -7.37 -12.71
N MET A 37 -12.74 -6.56 -12.99
CA MET A 37 -12.39 -6.13 -14.36
C MET A 37 -12.06 -7.28 -15.30
N VAL A 38 -11.28 -8.26 -14.81
CA VAL A 38 -10.88 -9.46 -15.58
C VAL A 38 -12.04 -10.44 -15.84
N LYS A 39 -13.25 -10.18 -15.31
CA LYS A 39 -14.47 -10.95 -15.69
C LYS A 39 -15.16 -10.38 -16.93
N THR A 40 -14.85 -9.13 -17.28
CA THR A 40 -15.50 -8.42 -18.39
C THR A 40 -14.59 -8.35 -19.62
N LEU A 41 -13.28 -8.23 -19.40
CA LEU A 41 -12.29 -8.10 -20.47
C LEU A 41 -11.56 -9.43 -20.66
N GLU A 42 -11.85 -10.12 -21.76
CA GLU A 42 -11.07 -11.28 -22.22
C GLU A 42 -10.02 -10.79 -23.22
N VAL A 43 -8.86 -10.42 -22.70
CA VAL A 43 -7.73 -9.88 -23.48
C VAL A 43 -6.54 -10.85 -23.49
N GLY A 44 -6.63 -11.98 -22.79
CA GLY A 44 -5.58 -13.01 -22.71
C GLY A 44 -4.48 -12.70 -21.67
N PHE A 45 -4.69 -11.68 -20.84
CA PHE A 45 -3.72 -11.22 -19.83
C PHE A 45 -4.27 -11.27 -18.38
N GLU A 46 -5.35 -12.01 -18.15
CA GLU A 46 -6.07 -12.03 -16.88
C GLU A 46 -5.19 -12.57 -15.74
N LEU A 47 -4.45 -13.66 -16.01
CA LEU A 47 -3.57 -14.28 -15.02
C LEU A 47 -2.40 -13.35 -14.62
N PRO A 48 -1.60 -12.80 -15.55
CA PRO A 48 -0.56 -11.82 -15.21
C PRO A 48 -1.09 -10.63 -14.40
N ILE A 49 -2.23 -10.04 -14.82
CA ILE A 49 -2.79 -8.87 -14.13
C ILE A 49 -3.24 -9.23 -12.71
N ARG A 50 -3.86 -10.40 -12.51
CA ARG A 50 -4.21 -10.89 -11.17
C ARG A 50 -2.98 -11.07 -10.28
N LEU A 51 -1.91 -11.68 -10.80
CA LEU A 51 -0.67 -11.89 -10.05
C LEU A 51 0.00 -10.56 -9.68
N ILE A 52 0.06 -9.60 -10.60
CA ILE A 52 0.60 -8.26 -10.33
C ILE A 52 -0.20 -7.56 -9.24
N SER A 53 -1.54 -7.65 -9.27
CA SER A 53 -2.39 -7.04 -8.24
C SER A 53 -2.13 -7.63 -6.85
N LEU A 54 -1.95 -8.95 -6.76
CA LEU A 54 -1.65 -9.62 -5.50
C LEU A 54 -0.24 -9.28 -5.01
N ALA A 55 0.75 -9.28 -5.91
CA ALA A 55 2.13 -8.89 -5.60
C ALA A 55 2.19 -7.45 -5.09
N HIS A 56 1.41 -6.53 -5.68
CA HIS A 56 1.29 -5.15 -5.22
C HIS A 56 0.78 -5.05 -3.78
N LEU A 57 -0.28 -5.80 -3.43
CA LEU A 57 -0.80 -5.84 -2.05
C LEU A 57 0.24 -6.41 -1.07
N LEU A 58 0.90 -7.52 -1.42
CA LEU A 58 1.95 -8.11 -0.59
C LEU A 58 3.12 -7.14 -0.39
N PHE A 59 3.50 -6.42 -1.44
CA PHE A 59 4.56 -5.41 -1.37
C PHE A 59 4.16 -4.24 -0.48
N ALA A 60 2.92 -3.74 -0.58
CA ALA A 60 2.41 -2.69 0.31
C ALA A 60 2.47 -3.10 1.80
N ILE A 61 2.06 -4.35 2.11
CA ILE A 61 2.16 -4.91 3.46
C ILE A 61 3.63 -5.02 3.89
N GLY A 62 4.51 -5.53 3.01
CA GLY A 62 5.94 -5.66 3.29
C GLY A 62 6.62 -4.31 3.58
N ILE A 63 6.30 -3.27 2.80
CA ILE A 63 6.81 -1.91 3.01
C ILE A 63 6.31 -1.33 4.33
N PHE A 64 5.05 -1.56 4.71
CA PHE A 64 4.55 -1.10 6.01
C PHE A 64 5.26 -1.79 7.18
N ILE A 65 5.48 -3.11 7.09
CA ILE A 65 6.25 -3.85 8.11
C ILE A 65 7.69 -3.33 8.19
N PHE A 66 8.34 -3.11 7.05
CA PHE A 66 9.69 -2.52 7.00
C PHE A 66 9.71 -1.11 7.60
N ALA A 67 8.70 -0.30 7.32
CA ALA A 67 8.57 1.04 7.88
C ALA A 67 8.45 1.02 9.41
N LEU A 68 7.74 0.04 10.00
CA LEU A 68 7.67 -0.11 11.46
C LEU A 68 9.04 -0.40 12.11
N MET A 69 10.00 -0.96 11.35
CA MET A 69 11.33 -1.27 11.86
C MET A 69 12.33 -0.10 11.74
N VAL A 70 12.16 0.74 10.71
CA VAL A 70 13.17 1.73 10.30
C VAL A 70 12.76 3.18 10.57
N LEU A 71 11.45 3.49 10.56
CA LEU A 71 10.93 4.83 10.90
C LEU A 71 10.75 4.96 12.41
#